data_AF-A0A2D9N5J5-F1
#
_entry.id   AF-A0A2D9N5J5-F1
#
_cell.length_a   1.000
_cell.length_b   1.000
_cell.length_c   1.000
_cell.angle_alpha   90.00
_cell.angle_beta   90.00
_cell.angle_gamma   90.00
#
_symmetry.space_group_name_H-M   'P 1'
#
loop_
_entity.id
_entity.type
_entity.pdbx_description
1 polymer ?
#
loop_
_entity_poly.entity_id
_entity_poly.type
_entity_poly.pdbx_seq_one_letter_code
_entity_poly.pdbx_strand_id
1 'polypeptide(L)'
;MLSKTNIEEQLKRSRNKRITSEAILAEVHAILAQNETIRAGIKSRLQGIPSPDKPSEPIDISHLEPQRIYELQDIKKICVDYRLRFLDAYYFKGPFPSEAISAIREFEKIHNTRLEHFKIMAPSKLLKLENADDPLLFIPLGNDYFYLIHTWGNDL
;
A
#
# COMPACT_ATOMS: atom_id res chain seq x y z
N MET A 1 39.06 -17.76 -36.29
CA MET A 1 38.06 -16.70 -36.00
C MET A 1 37.20 -17.20 -34.85
N LEU A 2 37.23 -16.56 -33.67
CA LEU A 2 36.30 -16.90 -32.60
C LEU A 2 34.89 -16.47 -33.04
N SER A 3 33.98 -17.42 -33.13
CA SER A 3 32.56 -17.13 -33.31
C SER A 3 32.09 -16.25 -32.15
N LYS A 4 31.33 -15.19 -32.46
CA LYS A 4 30.72 -14.33 -31.43
C LYS A 4 29.84 -15.21 -30.54
N THR A 5 30.25 -15.38 -29.29
CA THR A 5 29.51 -16.16 -28.31
C THR A 5 28.16 -15.49 -28.03
N ASN A 6 27.07 -16.22 -28.25
CA ASN A 6 25.74 -15.76 -27.86
C ASN A 6 25.57 -15.90 -26.33
N ILE A 7 25.56 -14.77 -25.63
CA ILE A 7 25.49 -14.71 -24.16
C ILE A 7 24.16 -15.26 -23.64
N GLU A 8 23.06 -15.10 -24.39
CA GLU A 8 21.75 -15.63 -24.01
C GLU A 8 21.75 -17.17 -24.00
N GLU A 9 22.41 -17.79 -24.98
CA GLU A 9 22.56 -19.26 -25.01
C GLU A 9 23.42 -19.79 -23.87
N GLN A 10 24.49 -19.08 -23.52
CA GLN A 10 25.33 -19.44 -22.36
C GLN A 10 24.54 -19.31 -21.05
N LEU A 11 23.71 -18.27 -20.92
CA LEU A 11 22.80 -18.09 -19.79
C LEU A 11 21.77 -19.23 -19.72
N LYS A 12 21.13 -19.59 -20.84
CA LYS A 12 20.18 -20.73 -20.92
C LYS A 12 20.84 -22.05 -20.53
N ARG A 13 22.05 -22.33 -21.05
CA ARG A 13 22.81 -23.54 -20.72
C ARG A 13 23.19 -23.61 -19.25
N SER A 14 23.69 -22.49 -18.68
CA SER A 14 24.00 -22.41 -17.25
C SER A 14 22.76 -22.60 -16.38
N ARG A 15 21.65 -21.93 -16.73
CA ARG A 15 20.37 -22.02 -16.02
C ARG A 15 19.78 -23.43 -16.07
N ASN A 16 19.70 -24.04 -17.25
CA ASN A 16 19.08 -25.36 -17.43
C ASN A 16 19.88 -26.48 -16.75
N LYS A 17 21.17 -26.27 -16.45
CA LYS A 17 21.97 -27.18 -15.59
C LYS A 17 21.56 -27.09 -14.12
N ARG A 18 21.07 -25.94 -13.66
CA ARG A 18 20.70 -25.68 -12.26
C ARG A 18 19.24 -26.03 -11.97
N ILE A 19 18.32 -25.68 -12.87
CA ILE A 19 16.88 -25.81 -12.65
C ILE A 19 16.14 -25.96 -13.98
N THR A 20 15.06 -26.75 -13.98
CA THR A 20 14.23 -26.95 -15.17
C THR A 20 13.34 -25.73 -15.44
N SER A 21 12.90 -25.57 -16.69
CA SER A 21 11.99 -24.48 -17.05
C SER A 21 10.64 -24.61 -16.35
N GLU A 22 10.14 -25.83 -16.14
CA GLU A 22 8.90 -26.12 -15.43
C GLU A 22 9.00 -25.75 -13.95
N ALA A 23 10.13 -26.01 -13.31
CA ALA A 23 10.36 -25.65 -11.91
C ALA A 23 10.42 -24.13 -11.72
N ILE A 24 11.04 -23.40 -12.66
CA ILE A 24 11.01 -21.92 -12.66
C ILE A 24 9.58 -21.41 -12.81
N LEU A 25 8.80 -21.96 -13.74
CA LEU A 25 7.41 -21.54 -13.93
C LEU A 25 6.58 -21.80 -12.68
N ALA A 26 6.74 -22.96 -12.04
CA ALA A 26 6.07 -23.27 -10.78
C ALA A 26 6.45 -22.28 -9.66
N GLU A 27 7.74 -21.92 -9.55
CA GLU A 27 8.22 -20.92 -8.58
C GLU A 27 7.61 -19.53 -8.84
N VAL A 28 7.61 -19.09 -10.10
CA VAL A 28 6.99 -17.81 -10.50
C VAL A 28 5.50 -17.82 -10.18
N HIS A 29 4.77 -18.90 -10.50
CA HIS A 29 3.35 -19.02 -10.16
C HIS A 29 3.11 -18.96 -8.65
N ALA A 30 3.95 -19.62 -7.83
CA ALA A 30 3.84 -19.56 -6.38
C ALA A 30 4.04 -18.14 -5.84
N ILE A 31 5.02 -17.40 -6.34
CA ILE A 31 5.28 -16.00 -5.96
C ILE A 31 4.09 -15.11 -6.33
N LEU A 32 3.53 -15.26 -7.54
CA LEU A 32 2.38 -14.48 -7.97
C LEU A 32 1.13 -14.79 -7.14
N ALA A 33 0.85 -16.07 -6.87
CA ALA A 33 -0.28 -16.50 -6.04
C ALA A 33 -0.17 -16.00 -4.59
N GLN A 34 1.04 -16.02 -4.01
CA GLN A 34 1.29 -15.47 -2.68
C GLN A 34 1.03 -13.96 -2.66
N ASN A 35 1.51 -13.24 -3.68
CA ASN A 35 1.26 -11.80 -3.80
C ASN A 35 -0.23 -11.48 -3.93
N GLU A 36 -0.99 -12.23 -4.73
CA GLU A 36 -2.44 -12.07 -4.85
C GLU A 36 -3.15 -12.27 -3.51
N THR A 37 -2.75 -13.30 -2.76
CA THR A 37 -3.31 -13.59 -1.43
C THR A 37 -3.08 -12.43 -0.46
N ILE A 38 -1.86 -11.88 -0.44
CA ILE A 38 -1.50 -10.73 0.42
C ILE A 38 -2.34 -9.49 0.02
N ARG A 39 -2.41 -9.19 -1.28
CA ARG A 39 -3.16 -8.04 -1.80
C ARG A 39 -4.65 -8.15 -1.50
N ALA A 40 -5.24 -9.34 -1.66
CA ALA A 40 -6.62 -9.61 -1.30
C ALA A 40 -6.85 -9.39 0.20
N GLY A 41 -5.92 -9.84 1.04
CA GLY A 41 -5.95 -9.60 2.48
C GLY A 41 -5.93 -8.10 2.83
N ILE A 42 -5.05 -7.32 2.20
CA ILE A 42 -4.98 -5.85 2.40
C ILE A 42 -6.30 -5.19 2.02
N LYS A 43 -6.84 -5.54 0.85
CA LYS A 43 -8.13 -5.01 0.38
C LYS A 43 -9.27 -5.31 1.36
N SER A 44 -9.29 -6.53 1.91
CA SER A 44 -10.27 -6.92 2.92
C SER A 44 -10.15 -6.10 4.21
N ARG A 45 -8.93 -5.74 4.64
CA ARG A 45 -8.72 -4.93 5.85
C ARG A 45 -9.07 -3.46 5.64
N LEU A 46 -8.76 -2.90 4.47
CA LEU A 46 -9.16 -1.53 4.10
C LEU A 46 -10.69 -1.33 4.13
N GLN A 47 -11.43 -2.35 3.70
CA GLN A 47 -12.89 -2.33 3.61
C GLN A 47 -13.58 -3.09 4.75
N GLY A 48 -12.82 -3.55 5.75
CA GLY A 48 -13.31 -4.28 6.91
C GLY A 48 -13.50 -3.36 8.11
N ILE A 49 -14.40 -3.73 9.02
CA ILE A 49 -14.49 -3.04 10.32
C ILE A 49 -13.25 -3.45 11.12
N PRO A 50 -12.39 -2.49 11.54
CA PRO A 50 -11.25 -2.83 12.37
C PRO A 50 -11.72 -3.41 13.71
N SER A 51 -11.05 -4.46 14.17
CA SER A 51 -11.34 -5.05 15.47
C SER A 51 -10.78 -4.14 16.56
N PRO A 52 -11.61 -3.62 17.49
CA PRO A 52 -11.14 -2.71 18.55
C PRO A 52 -10.11 -3.37 19.48
N ASP A 53 -10.11 -4.70 19.57
CA ASP A 53 -9.26 -5.47 20.48
C ASP A 53 -7.91 -5.88 19.87
N LYS A 54 -7.65 -5.55 18.59
CA LYS A 54 -6.39 -5.94 17.94
C LYS A 54 -5.41 -4.76 17.98
N PRO A 55 -4.42 -4.74 18.89
CA PRO A 55 -3.47 -3.64 18.94
C PRO A 55 -2.68 -3.54 17.64
N SER A 56 -2.30 -2.31 17.27
CA SER A 56 -1.38 -2.07 16.17
C SER A 56 -0.06 -2.77 16.48
N GLU A 57 0.42 -3.57 15.53
CA GLU A 57 1.77 -4.12 15.60
C GLU A 57 2.80 -2.98 15.59
N PRO A 58 3.97 -3.16 16.22
CA PRO A 58 4.99 -2.12 16.29
C PRO A 58 5.48 -1.73 14.88
N ILE A 59 5.73 -0.43 14.69
CA ILE A 59 6.26 0.13 13.46
C ILE A 59 7.71 0.53 13.72
N ASP A 60 8.63 0.08 12.86
CA ASP A 60 10.03 0.47 12.94
C ASP A 60 10.21 1.95 12.56
N ILE A 61 10.47 2.79 13.55
CA ILE A 61 10.59 4.25 13.40
C ILE A 61 11.79 4.63 12.52
N SER A 62 12.85 3.81 12.47
CA SER A 62 14.06 4.11 11.69
C SER A 62 13.82 4.16 10.18
N HIS A 63 12.73 3.55 9.71
CA HIS A 63 12.35 3.51 8.29
C HIS A 63 11.24 4.50 7.93
N LEU A 64 10.76 5.32 8.88
CA LEU A 64 9.75 6.32 8.61
C LEU A 64 10.35 7.59 7.98
N GLU A 65 9.67 8.10 6.96
CA GLU A 65 9.95 9.40 6.35
C GLU A 65 9.30 10.54 7.17
N PRO A 66 10.07 11.44 7.81
CA PRO A 66 9.50 12.50 8.66
C PRO A 66 8.51 13.42 7.94
N GLN A 67 8.74 13.69 6.65
CA GLN A 67 7.87 14.53 5.82
C GLN A 67 6.47 13.95 5.57
N ARG A 68 6.24 12.68 5.91
CA ARG A 68 4.95 12.00 5.79
C ARG A 68 4.22 11.85 7.12
N ILE A 69 4.79 12.36 8.21
CA ILE A 69 4.22 12.30 9.55
C ILE A 69 3.45 13.58 9.83
N TYR A 70 2.21 13.44 10.27
CA TYR A 70 1.31 14.55 10.58
C TYR A 70 0.66 14.37 11.95
N GLU A 71 0.50 15.46 12.70
CA GLU A 71 -0.27 15.46 13.93
C GLU A 71 -1.78 15.60 13.62
N LEU A 72 -2.62 15.02 14.47
CA LEU A 72 -4.07 15.13 14.38
C LEU A 72 -4.56 16.59 14.30
N GLN A 73 -3.89 17.53 14.97
CA GLN A 73 -4.28 18.95 14.95
C GLN A 73 -4.14 19.56 13.55
N ASP A 74 -3.05 19.27 12.85
CA ASP A 74 -2.81 19.73 11.48
C ASP A 74 -3.84 19.13 10.53
N ILE A 75 -4.08 17.82 10.65
CA ILE A 75 -5.09 17.11 9.85
C ILE A 75 -6.48 17.73 10.07
N LYS A 76 -6.86 17.97 11.33
CA LYS A 76 -8.15 18.61 11.68
C LYS A 76 -8.28 19.98 11.06
N LYS A 77 -7.23 20.81 11.13
CA LYS A 77 -7.22 22.15 10.55
C LYS A 77 -7.46 22.09 9.03
N ILE A 78 -6.71 21.26 8.32
CA ILE A 78 -6.88 21.05 6.87
C ILE A 78 -8.27 20.51 6.55
N CYS A 79 -8.79 19.58 7.35
CA CYS A 79 -10.15 19.08 7.15
C CYS A 79 -11.22 20.18 7.25
N VAL A 80 -11.05 21.14 8.16
CA VAL A 80 -11.98 22.27 8.30
C VAL A 80 -11.82 23.24 7.12
N ASP A 81 -10.59 23.65 6.82
CA ASP A 81 -10.29 24.65 5.78
C ASP A 81 -10.79 24.21 4.40
N TYR A 82 -10.61 22.92 4.08
CA TYR A 82 -10.96 22.34 2.78
C TYR A 82 -12.24 21.49 2.80
N ARG A 83 -12.97 21.47 3.92
CA ARG A 83 -14.22 20.69 4.10
C ARG A 83 -14.07 19.18 3.83
N LEU A 84 -12.91 18.63 4.20
CA LEU A 84 -12.62 17.20 4.15
C LEU A 84 -13.09 16.51 5.43
N ARG A 85 -13.17 15.18 5.39
CA ARG A 85 -13.34 14.35 6.59
C ARG A 85 -12.16 13.43 6.74
N PHE A 86 -11.73 13.26 7.99
CA PHE A 86 -10.76 12.26 8.39
C PHE A 86 -11.46 11.15 9.16
N LEU A 87 -11.65 9.99 8.52
CA LEU A 87 -12.46 8.87 9.03
C LEU A 87 -11.71 7.55 8.89
N ASP A 88 -12.23 6.49 9.51
CA ASP A 88 -11.75 5.13 9.21
C ASP A 88 -11.99 4.80 7.73
N ALA A 89 -10.99 4.16 7.10
CA ALA A 89 -11.03 3.80 5.69
C ALA A 89 -12.23 2.90 5.35
N TYR A 90 -12.75 2.13 6.32
CA TYR A 90 -13.99 1.35 6.20
C TYR A 90 -15.20 2.17 5.72
N TYR A 91 -15.29 3.45 6.10
CA TYR A 91 -16.38 4.33 5.69
C TYR A 91 -16.23 4.82 4.24
N PHE A 92 -15.05 4.69 3.64
CA PHE A 92 -14.80 5.08 2.26
C PHE A 92 -15.56 4.18 1.29
N LYS A 93 -16.32 4.80 0.39
CA LYS A 93 -17.10 4.08 -0.64
C LYS A 93 -16.43 4.06 -2.01
N GLY A 94 -15.34 4.80 -2.19
CA GLY A 94 -14.56 4.76 -3.42
C GLY A 94 -13.70 3.50 -3.54
N PRO A 95 -13.24 3.17 -4.76
CA PRO A 95 -12.26 2.10 -4.95
C PRO A 95 -10.90 2.54 -4.38
N PHE A 96 -10.17 1.60 -3.79
CA PHE A 96 -8.75 1.78 -3.51
C PHE A 96 -7.95 1.37 -4.75
N PRO A 97 -7.06 2.24 -5.26
CA PRO A 97 -6.25 1.93 -6.42
C PRO A 97 -5.23 0.83 -6.10
N SER A 98 -4.71 0.20 -7.15
CA SER A 98 -3.78 -0.92 -7.01
C SER A 98 -2.46 -0.49 -6.35
N GLU A 99 -2.12 0.79 -6.53
CA GLU A 99 -0.96 1.54 -6.08
C GLU A 99 -1.03 1.73 -4.56
N ALA A 100 -2.19 2.11 -4.01
CA ALA A 100 -2.41 2.18 -2.56
C ALA A 100 -2.16 0.82 -1.90
N ILE A 101 -2.68 -0.26 -2.50
CA ILE A 101 -2.49 -1.63 -2.01
C ILE A 101 -1.00 -2.02 -2.06
N SER A 102 -0.31 -1.65 -3.13
CA SER A 102 1.13 -1.86 -3.26
C SER A 102 1.94 -1.07 -2.21
N ALA A 103 1.56 0.17 -1.93
CA ALA A 103 2.21 1.00 -0.92
C ALA A 103 2.05 0.42 0.49
N ILE A 104 0.85 -0.05 0.84
CA ILE A 104 0.61 -0.76 2.12
C ILE A 104 1.49 -2.02 2.19
N ARG A 105 1.51 -2.84 1.13
CA ARG A 105 2.30 -4.07 1.10
C ARG A 105 3.79 -3.79 1.32
N GLU A 106 4.31 -2.75 0.67
CA GLU A 106 5.72 -2.38 0.82
C GLU A 106 6.02 -1.85 2.22
N PHE A 107 5.13 -1.04 2.79
CA PHE A 107 5.21 -0.59 4.17
C PHE A 107 5.22 -1.78 5.15
N GLU A 108 4.26 -2.69 5.05
CA GLU A 108 4.19 -3.90 5.89
C GLU A 108 5.47 -4.74 5.81
N LYS A 109 6.06 -4.85 4.62
CA LYS A 109 7.32 -5.56 4.39
C LYS A 109 8.52 -4.86 5.02
N ILE A 110 8.66 -3.54 4.85
CA ILE A 110 9.79 -2.76 5.40
C ILE A 110 9.76 -2.77 6.93
N HIS A 111 8.58 -2.58 7.53
CA HIS A 111 8.42 -2.49 8.97
C HIS A 111 8.18 -3.86 9.64
N ASN A 112 8.16 -4.96 8.86
CA ASN A 112 7.84 -6.31 9.31
C ASN A 112 6.61 -6.35 10.24
N THR A 113 5.52 -5.73 9.77
CA THR A 113 4.32 -5.44 10.55
C THR A 113 3.08 -5.71 9.71
N ARG A 114 1.94 -5.93 10.37
CA ARG A 114 0.63 -6.03 9.71
C ARG A 114 -0.28 -4.88 10.13
N LEU A 115 -0.69 -4.09 9.16
CA LEU A 115 -1.59 -2.96 9.34
C LEU A 115 -3.05 -3.41 9.35
N GLU A 116 -3.75 -3.05 10.41
CA GLU A 116 -5.18 -3.35 10.60
C GLU A 116 -6.04 -2.08 10.65
N HIS A 117 -5.42 -0.93 10.94
CA HIS A 117 -6.10 0.35 11.11
C HIS A 117 -5.67 1.33 10.02
N PHE A 118 -6.65 1.87 9.31
CA PHE A 118 -6.43 2.82 8.22
C PHE A 118 -7.37 4.01 8.39
N LYS A 119 -6.83 5.21 8.20
CA LYS A 119 -7.61 6.45 8.13
C LYS A 119 -7.57 7.00 6.72
N ILE A 120 -8.64 7.65 6.31
CA ILE A 120 -8.71 8.33 5.03
C ILE A 120 -9.14 9.77 5.22
N MET A 121 -8.48 10.67 4.52
CA MET A 121 -8.91 12.05 4.36
C MET A 121 -9.53 12.20 2.97
N ALA A 122 -10.82 12.54 2.91
CA ALA A 122 -11.54 12.73 1.65
C ALA A 122 -12.74 13.68 1.82
N PRO A 123 -13.23 14.33 0.74
CA PRO A 123 -14.44 15.13 0.77
C PRO A 123 -15.68 14.34 1.19
N SER A 124 -16.65 15.05 1.79
CA SER A 124 -17.89 14.42 2.28
C SER A 124 -18.95 14.13 1.21
N LYS A 125 -18.82 14.70 0.01
CA LYS A 125 -20.00 15.01 -0.82
C LYS A 125 -20.31 14.04 -1.95
N LEU A 126 -21.58 13.64 -1.92
CA LEU A 126 -22.45 13.01 -2.92
C LEU A 126 -22.94 13.98 -4.03
N LEU A 127 -22.22 15.09 -4.28
CA LEU A 127 -22.63 16.11 -5.26
C LEU A 127 -21.63 16.12 -6.41
N LYS A 128 -21.99 15.32 -7.43
CA LYS A 128 -21.37 15.23 -8.75
C LYS A 128 -21.13 16.62 -9.35
N LEU A 129 -19.90 17.10 -9.27
CA LEU A 129 -19.25 17.90 -10.30
C LEU A 129 -17.76 17.57 -10.16
N GLU A 130 -17.26 16.81 -11.14
CA GLU A 130 -15.91 16.39 -11.56
C GLU A 130 -14.61 16.77 -10.81
N ASN A 131 -14.64 17.40 -9.63
CA ASN A 131 -13.48 17.73 -8.81
C ASN A 131 -13.67 17.08 -7.43
N ALA A 132 -13.44 15.77 -7.35
CA ALA A 132 -13.31 15.11 -6.06
C ALA A 132 -11.85 15.24 -5.64
N ASP A 133 -11.57 16.10 -4.66
CA ASP A 133 -10.22 16.27 -4.12
C ASP A 133 -9.60 14.90 -3.81
N ASP A 134 -8.33 14.73 -4.20
CA ASP A 134 -7.57 13.48 -4.12
C ASP A 134 -7.60 12.86 -2.72
N PRO A 135 -8.08 11.62 -2.53
CA PRO A 135 -8.05 10.97 -1.23
C PRO A 135 -6.63 10.73 -0.73
N LEU A 136 -6.44 10.93 0.59
CA LEU A 136 -5.19 10.64 1.28
C LEU A 136 -5.39 9.50 2.28
N LEU A 137 -4.55 8.46 2.18
CA LEU A 137 -4.60 7.28 3.03
C LEU A 137 -3.49 7.31 4.07
N PHE A 138 -3.89 7.14 5.32
CA PHE A 138 -3.03 7.20 6.49
C PHE A 138 -3.10 5.94 7.33
N ILE A 139 -2.07 5.74 8.13
CA ILE A 139 -2.06 4.78 9.25
C ILE A 139 -1.80 5.53 10.57
N PRO A 140 -2.40 5.10 11.69
CA PRO A 140 -2.08 5.66 12.99
C PRO A 140 -0.72 5.16 13.48
N LEU A 141 0.14 6.07 13.94
CA LEU A 141 1.40 5.76 14.63
C LEU A 141 1.26 5.73 16.16
N GLY A 142 0.11 6.19 16.68
CA GLY A 142 -0.10 6.42 18.12
C GLY A 142 0.20 7.86 18.52
N ASN A 143 -0.17 8.24 19.74
CA ASN A 143 0.00 9.60 20.29
C ASN A 143 -0.47 10.71 19.34
N ASP A 144 -1.63 10.53 18.71
CA ASP A 144 -2.22 11.46 17.74
C ASP A 144 -1.39 11.74 16.48
N TYR A 145 -0.37 10.92 16.18
CA TYR A 145 0.38 10.98 14.93
C TYR A 145 -0.14 9.98 13.89
N PHE A 146 -0.09 10.42 12.63
CA PHE A 146 -0.51 9.64 11.47
C PHE A 146 0.56 9.71 10.38
N TYR A 147 0.75 8.58 9.69
CA TYR A 147 1.68 8.48 8.56
C TYR A 147 0.94 8.40 7.24
N LEU A 148 1.30 9.24 6.27
CA LEU A 148 0.75 9.25 4.92
C LEU A 148 1.34 8.13 4.06
N ILE A 149 0.55 7.10 3.80
CA ILE A 149 0.95 5.95 2.98
C ILE A 149 0.87 6.28 1.49
N HIS A 150 -0.26 6.84 1.06
CA HIS A 150 -0.52 7.05 -0.36
C HIS A 150 -1.58 8.12 -0.60
N THR A 151 -1.50 8.78 -1.76
CA THR A 151 -2.48 9.73 -2.30
C THR A 151 -2.80 9.31 -3.72
N TRP A 152 -4.04 9.47 -4.15
CA TRP A 152 -4.44 9.16 -5.53
C TRP A 152 -5.56 10.07 -6.01
N GLY A 153 -5.68 10.19 -7.33
CA GLY A 153 -6.61 11.09 -8.00
C GLY A 153 -5.86 11.90 -9.05
N ASN A 154 -6.52 12.89 -9.62
CA ASN A 154 -6.07 13.58 -10.85
C ASN A 154 -5.78 15.08 -10.64
N ASP A 155 -5.86 15.60 -9.41
CA ASP A 155 -5.82 17.05 -9.15
C ASP A 155 -4.45 17.57 -8.64
N LEU A 156 -3.34 16.96 -9.07
CA LEU A 156 -1.99 17.54 -8.94
C LEU A 156 -1.56 18.34 -10.17
#